data_AF-A0A3M7QEI7-F1
#
_entry.id   AF-A0A3M7QEI7-F1
#
_cell.length_a   1.000
_cell.length_b   1.000
_cell.length_c   1.000
_cell.angle_alpha   90.00
_cell.angle_beta   90.00
_cell.angle_gamma   90.00
#
_symmetry.space_group_name_H-M   'P 1'
#
loop_
_entity.id
_entity.type
_entity.pdbx_description
1 polymer ?
#
loop_
_entity_poly.entity_id
_entity_poly.type
_entity_poly.pdbx_seq_one_letter_code
_entity_poly.pdbx_strand_id
1 'polypeptide(L)'
;LDSIENKWGFVKETIINAIEECCPLKKSIRKKNEQSPLFDAELRSFRNFRDYCYQNYMMDKTEQNLFQYRDARREYKKLNRQKIKLYFEAKKSNDFKNSKKFWNFNKTSIKLRGDAEFDSFPEELCWD
;
A
#
# COMPACT_ATOMS: atom_id res chain seq x y z
N LEU A 1 14.89 45.90 20.15
CA LEU A 1 14.36 45.29 18.91
C LEU A 1 15.49 44.69 18.08
N ASP A 2 16.35 43.86 18.68
CA ASP A 2 17.50 43.29 17.93
C ASP A 2 17.92 41.92 18.50
N SER A 3 16.92 41.08 18.80
CA SER A 3 17.17 39.69 19.19
C SER A 3 17.59 38.89 17.95
N ILE A 4 18.55 38.00 18.10
CA ILE A 4 18.97 37.03 17.06
C ILE A 4 17.75 36.23 16.57
N GLU A 5 16.81 35.92 17.46
CA GLU A 5 15.54 35.27 17.13
C GLU A 5 14.76 36.03 16.05
N ASN A 6 14.72 37.36 16.13
CA ASN A 6 13.97 38.20 15.19
C ASN A 6 14.65 38.22 13.81
N LYS A 7 15.98 38.22 13.79
CA LYS A 7 16.77 38.15 12.53
C LYS A 7 16.56 36.80 11.85
N TRP A 8 16.55 35.72 12.62
CA TRP A 8 16.25 34.39 12.10
C TRP A 8 14.80 34.26 11.62
N GLY A 9 13.85 34.82 12.37
CA GLY A 9 12.44 34.87 11.96
C GLY A 9 12.26 35.53 10.60
N PHE A 10 12.87 36.71 10.42
CA PHE A 10 12.82 37.45 9.15
C PHE A 10 13.40 36.67 7.97
N VAL A 11 14.57 36.04 8.15
CA VAL A 11 15.20 35.22 7.09
C VAL A 11 14.31 34.03 6.74
N LYS A 12 13.76 33.35 7.74
CA LYS A 12 12.88 32.19 7.53
C LYS A 12 11.61 32.58 6.77
N GLU A 13 10.96 33.68 7.15
CA GLU A 13 9.76 34.18 6.45
C GLU A 13 10.07 34.57 5.00
N THR A 14 11.20 35.24 4.77
CA THR A 14 11.61 35.65 3.42
C THR A 14 11.81 34.43 2.51
N ILE A 15 12.46 33.38 3.02
CA ILE A 15 12.68 32.14 2.27
C ILE A 15 11.35 31.42 1.98
N ILE A 16 10.46 31.32 2.98
CA ILE A 16 9.14 30.67 2.80
C ILE A 16 8.33 31.41 1.75
N ASN A 17 8.26 32.74 1.81
CA ASN A 17 7.52 33.55 0.85
C ASN A 17 8.05 33.39 -0.58
N ALA A 18 9.38 33.38 -0.76
CA ALA A 18 9.99 33.14 -2.06
C ALA A 18 9.68 31.73 -2.61
N ILE A 19 9.66 30.71 -1.74
CA ILE A 19 9.28 29.35 -2.12
C ILE A 19 7.80 29.29 -2.52
N GLU A 20 6.91 29.92 -1.76
CA GLU A 20 5.46 29.93 -2.06
C GLU A 20 5.16 30.65 -3.37
N GLU A 21 5.87 31.75 -3.66
CA GLU A 21 5.74 32.49 -4.93
C GLU A 21 6.25 31.67 -6.12
N CYS A 22 7.40 31.00 -5.99
CA CYS A 22 8.01 30.26 -7.08
C CYS A 22 7.40 28.86 -7.29
N CYS A 23 6.83 28.25 -6.26
CA CYS A 23 6.34 26.86 -6.28
C CYS A 23 4.84 26.81 -5.95
N PRO A 24 3.94 27.11 -6.89
CA PRO A 24 2.51 26.98 -6.66
C PRO A 24 2.21 25.54 -6.22
N LEU A 25 1.60 25.40 -5.04
CA LEU A 25 1.26 24.11 -4.47
C LEU A 25 0.40 23.33 -5.47
N LYS A 26 1.00 22.29 -6.06
CA LYS A 26 0.31 21.40 -6.99
C LYS A 26 -0.83 20.74 -6.22
N LYS A 27 -2.05 21.22 -6.43
CA LYS A 27 -3.25 20.62 -5.85
C LYS A 27 -3.33 19.18 -6.34
N SER A 28 -2.90 18.23 -5.50
CA SER A 28 -3.07 16.82 -5.82
C SER A 28 -4.57 16.55 -5.79
N ILE A 29 -5.17 16.45 -6.98
CA ILE A 29 -6.51 15.92 -7.11
C ILE A 29 -6.36 14.44 -6.81
N ARG A 30 -6.60 14.03 -5.57
CA ARG A 30 -6.84 12.61 -5.27
C ARG A 30 -8.05 12.22 -6.11
N LYS A 31 -7.83 11.50 -7.21
CA LYS A 31 -8.91 10.92 -7.98
C LYS A 31 -9.73 10.06 -7.03
N LYS A 32 -10.97 10.48 -6.77
CA LYS A 32 -11.94 9.68 -6.03
C LYS A 32 -12.10 8.36 -6.80
N ASN A 33 -11.67 7.26 -6.21
CA ASN A 33 -11.79 5.89 -6.70
C ASN A 33 -10.89 5.45 -7.88
N GLU A 34 -9.57 5.53 -7.73
CA GLU A 34 -8.65 4.58 -8.38
C GLU A 34 -8.51 3.26 -7.60
N GLN A 35 -9.41 2.99 -6.64
CA GLN A 35 -9.36 1.73 -5.89
C GLN A 35 -9.89 0.59 -6.75
N SER A 36 -9.07 -0.46 -6.86
CA SER A 36 -9.46 -1.67 -7.56
C SER A 36 -10.71 -2.29 -6.91
N PRO A 37 -11.74 -2.69 -7.67
CA PRO A 37 -12.90 -3.45 -7.23
C PRO A 37 -12.51 -4.77 -6.54
N LEU A 38 -11.29 -5.27 -6.79
CA LEU A 38 -10.72 -6.43 -6.12
C LEU A 38 -10.40 -6.17 -4.64
N PHE A 39 -10.19 -4.91 -4.27
CA PHE A 39 -9.70 -4.50 -2.96
C PHE A 39 -10.82 -3.84 -2.14
N ASP A 40 -11.80 -4.65 -1.74
CA ASP A 40 -12.94 -4.21 -0.94
C ASP A 40 -12.57 -3.91 0.53
N ALA A 41 -13.55 -3.44 1.30
CA ALA A 41 -13.34 -3.07 2.71
C ALA A 41 -12.85 -4.25 3.57
N GLU A 42 -13.33 -5.45 3.28
CA GLU A 42 -12.96 -6.67 4.00
C GLU A 42 -11.51 -7.04 3.74
N LEU A 43 -11.11 -7.12 2.46
CA LEU A 43 -9.73 -7.44 2.09
C LEU A 43 -8.73 -6.40 2.62
N ARG A 44 -9.13 -5.12 2.67
CA ARG A 44 -8.34 -4.06 3.30
C ARG A 44 -8.18 -4.27 4.80
N SER A 45 -9.24 -4.66 5.49
CA SER A 45 -9.17 -4.96 6.93
C SER A 45 -8.16 -6.07 7.21
N PHE A 46 -8.24 -7.19 6.48
CA PHE A 46 -7.30 -8.31 6.63
C PHE A 46 -5.86 -7.93 6.28
N ARG A 47 -5.65 -7.11 5.24
CA ARG A 47 -4.33 -6.58 4.91
C ARG A 47 -3.77 -5.74 6.06
N ASN A 48 -4.55 -4.78 6.55
CA ASN A 48 -4.13 -3.89 7.62
C ASN A 48 -3.84 -4.67 8.90
N PHE A 49 -4.65 -5.67 9.22
CA PHE A 49 -4.42 -6.55 10.37
C PHE A 49 -3.14 -7.36 10.22
N ARG A 50 -2.88 -7.95 9.04
CA ARG A 50 -1.60 -8.62 8.75
C ARG A 50 -0.42 -7.68 8.94
N ASP A 51 -0.51 -6.46 8.40
CA ASP A 51 0.56 -5.47 8.49
C ASP A 51 0.78 -5.02 9.95
N TYR A 52 -0.29 -4.87 10.72
CA TYR A 52 -0.24 -4.62 12.16
C TYR A 52 0.46 -5.75 12.93
N CYS A 53 0.07 -7.02 12.70
CA CYS A 53 0.73 -8.16 13.33
C CYS A 53 2.22 -8.25 12.95
N TYR A 54 2.57 -7.90 11.71
CA TYR A 54 3.97 -7.84 11.28
C TYR A 54 4.74 -6.78 12.06
N GLN A 55 4.20 -5.56 12.19
CA GLN A 55 4.83 -4.51 12.98
C GLN A 55 5.04 -4.95 14.44
N ASN A 56 4.02 -5.59 15.06
CA ASN A 56 4.15 -6.11 16.42
C ASN A 56 5.26 -7.16 16.54
N TYR A 57 5.37 -8.09 15.59
CA TYR A 57 6.46 -9.07 15.57
C TYR A 57 7.84 -8.41 15.37
N MET A 58 7.94 -7.37 14.55
CA MET A 58 9.20 -6.66 14.33
C MET A 58 9.63 -5.84 15.55
N MET A 59 8.67 -5.30 16.31
CA MET A 59 8.92 -4.60 17.57
C MET A 59 9.31 -5.57 18.68
N ASP A 60 8.63 -6.72 18.75
CA ASP A 60 8.82 -7.71 19.79
C ASP A 60 8.73 -9.13 19.20
N LYS A 61 9.89 -9.78 19.01
CA LYS A 61 10.06 -11.02 18.25
C LYS A 61 9.65 -12.29 19.00
N THR A 62 8.57 -12.21 19.79
CA THR A 62 8.04 -13.37 20.51
C THR A 62 7.44 -14.40 19.56
N GLU A 63 7.43 -15.67 19.98
CA GLU A 63 6.75 -16.75 19.24
C GLU A 63 5.26 -16.48 19.07
N GLN A 64 4.63 -15.87 20.09
CA GLN A 64 3.21 -15.51 20.03
C GLN A 64 2.94 -14.49 18.92
N ASN A 65 3.75 -13.43 18.80
CA ASN A 65 3.61 -12.43 17.74
C ASN A 65 3.90 -13.04 16.36
N LEU A 66 4.89 -13.94 16.27
CA LEU A 66 5.16 -14.68 15.04
C LEU A 66 3.97 -15.55 14.62
N PHE A 67 3.36 -16.26 15.56
CA PHE A 67 2.17 -17.08 15.32
C PHE A 67 1.00 -16.23 14.82
N GLN A 68 0.69 -15.11 15.50
CA GLN A 68 -0.36 -14.19 15.08
C GLN A 68 -0.13 -13.63 13.67
N TYR A 69 1.09 -13.23 13.36
CA TYR A 69 1.44 -12.77 12.02
C TYR A 69 1.25 -13.87 10.96
N ARG A 70 1.72 -15.10 11.23
CA ARG A 70 1.57 -16.24 10.33
C ARG A 70 0.10 -16.55 10.05
N ASP A 71 -0.74 -16.49 11.07
CA ASP A 71 -2.17 -16.75 10.95
C ASP A 71 -2.87 -15.63 10.15
N ALA A 72 -2.63 -14.37 10.51
CA ALA A 72 -3.16 -13.21 9.78
C ALA A 72 -2.73 -13.22 8.30
N ARG A 73 -1.49 -13.61 8.01
CA ARG A 73 -0.98 -13.76 6.64
C ARG A 73 -1.69 -14.89 5.89
N ARG A 74 -1.96 -16.03 6.53
CA ARG A 74 -2.66 -17.18 5.94
C ARG A 74 -4.09 -16.79 5.57
N GLU A 75 -4.82 -16.17 6.50
CA GLU A 75 -6.20 -15.76 6.29
C GLU A 75 -6.31 -14.68 5.21
N TYR A 76 -5.42 -13.67 5.21
CA TYR A 76 -5.35 -12.69 4.13
C TYR A 76 -5.11 -13.35 2.76
N LYS A 77 -4.17 -14.29 2.67
CA LYS A 77 -3.85 -15.00 1.41
C LYS A 77 -5.03 -15.82 0.92
N LYS A 78 -5.76 -16.48 1.82
CA LYS A 78 -6.97 -17.27 1.52
C LYS A 78 -8.08 -16.36 0.99
N LEU A 79 -8.40 -15.28 1.70
CA LEU A 79 -9.42 -14.32 1.29
C LEU A 79 -9.08 -13.65 -0.05
N ASN A 80 -7.83 -13.20 -0.24
CA ASN A 80 -7.40 -12.56 -1.48
C ASN A 80 -7.61 -13.48 -2.70
N ARG A 81 -7.24 -14.76 -2.59
CA ARG A 81 -7.45 -15.75 -3.65
C ARG A 81 -8.94 -15.95 -3.96
N GLN A 82 -9.78 -16.02 -2.94
CA GLN A 82 -11.24 -16.15 -3.11
C GLN A 82 -11.84 -14.92 -3.80
N LYS A 83 -11.48 -13.71 -3.36
CA LYS A 83 -11.97 -12.45 -3.95
C LYS A 83 -11.54 -12.27 -5.40
N ILE A 84 -10.29 -12.62 -5.73
CA ILE A 84 -9.80 -12.65 -7.12
C ILE A 84 -10.64 -13.60 -7.96
N LYS A 85 -10.87 -14.83 -7.49
CA LYS A 85 -11.68 -15.83 -8.20
C LYS A 85 -13.10 -15.31 -8.47
N LEU A 86 -13.79 -14.83 -7.43
CA LEU A 86 -15.16 -14.29 -7.54
C LEU A 86 -15.24 -13.12 -8.53
N TYR A 87 -14.25 -12.23 -8.51
CA TYR A 87 -14.20 -11.11 -9.44
C TYR A 87 -14.11 -11.57 -10.90
N PHE A 88 -13.27 -12.56 -11.19
CA PHE A 88 -13.13 -13.07 -12.56
C PHE A 88 -14.33 -13.93 -13.00
N GLU A 89 -14.96 -14.67 -12.09
CA GLU A 89 -16.19 -15.43 -12.37
C GLU A 89 -17.37 -14.51 -12.71
N ALA A 90 -17.46 -13.33 -12.08
CA ALA A 90 -18.52 -12.36 -12.33
C ALA A 90 -18.37 -11.60 -13.67
N LYS A 91 -17.23 -11.71 -14.35
CA LYS A 91 -16.93 -10.95 -15.57
C LYS A 91 -17.13 -11.80 -16.83
N LYS A 92 -17.59 -11.17 -17.91
CA LYS A 92 -17.79 -11.80 -19.22
C LYS A 92 -16.65 -11.45 -20.17
N SER A 93 -16.45 -12.22 -21.24
CA SER A 93 -15.41 -11.95 -22.26
C SER A 93 -15.47 -10.52 -22.83
N ASN A 94 -16.67 -9.91 -22.87
CA ASN A 94 -16.87 -8.53 -23.32
C ASN A 94 -16.29 -7.47 -22.36
N ASP A 95 -16.13 -7.77 -21.07
CA ASP A 95 -15.54 -6.86 -20.08
C ASP A 95 -14.02 -6.70 -20.25
N PHE A 96 -13.38 -7.62 -20.99
CA PHE A 96 -11.93 -7.69 -21.18
C PHE A 96 -11.47 -7.22 -22.58
N LYS A 97 -12.35 -6.61 -23.38
CA LYS A 97 -12.04 -6.18 -24.76
C LYS A 97 -10.87 -5.21 -24.89
N ASN A 98 -10.50 -4.50 -23.82
CA ASN A 98 -9.35 -3.62 -23.79
C ASN A 98 -8.28 -4.17 -22.84
N SER A 99 -7.40 -5.01 -23.39
CA SER A 99 -6.30 -5.65 -22.66
C SER A 99 -5.37 -4.63 -21.98
N LYS A 100 -5.10 -3.49 -22.62
CA LYS A 100 -4.26 -2.42 -22.06
C LYS A 100 -4.89 -1.79 -20.81
N LYS A 101 -6.19 -1.49 -20.84
CA LYS A 101 -6.94 -1.00 -19.67
C LYS A 101 -7.01 -2.07 -18.58
N PHE A 102 -7.25 -3.32 -18.96
CA PHE A 102 -7.28 -4.45 -18.04
C PHE A 102 -5.95 -4.59 -17.26
N TRP A 103 -4.81 -4.65 -17.95
CA TRP A 103 -3.51 -4.79 -17.30
C TRP A 103 -3.10 -3.55 -16.51
N ASN A 104 -3.34 -2.35 -17.05
CA ASN A 104 -3.05 -1.12 -16.30
C ASN A 104 -3.83 -1.00 -14.99
N PHE A 105 -5.02 -1.58 -14.95
CA PHE A 105 -5.89 -1.57 -13.76
C PHE A 105 -5.56 -2.68 -12.77
N ASN A 106 -5.24 -3.88 -13.26
CA ASN A 106 -5.00 -5.04 -12.40
C ASN A 106 -3.55 -5.14 -11.93
N LYS A 107 -2.57 -4.52 -12.59
CA LYS A 107 -1.14 -4.59 -12.19
C LYS A 107 -0.87 -4.10 -10.77
N THR A 108 -1.68 -3.18 -10.25
CA THR A 108 -1.54 -2.67 -8.86
C THR A 108 -2.18 -3.59 -7.82
N SER A 109 -2.98 -4.57 -8.25
CA SER A 109 -3.80 -5.42 -7.37
C SER A 109 -3.49 -6.91 -7.49
N ILE A 110 -2.96 -7.33 -8.64
CA ILE A 110 -2.54 -8.70 -8.94
C ILE A 110 -1.03 -8.66 -9.08
N LYS A 111 -0.33 -9.11 -8.03
CA LYS A 111 1.09 -9.46 -8.16
C LYS A 111 1.16 -10.73 -9.00
N LEU A 112 1.77 -10.66 -10.18
CA LEU A 112 2.00 -11.85 -10.99
C LEU A 112 3.11 -12.67 -10.35
N ARG A 113 3.18 -13.96 -10.68
CA ARG A 113 4.17 -14.90 -10.09
C ARG A 113 5.62 -14.44 -10.28
N GLY A 114 5.89 -13.61 -11.30
CA GLY A 114 7.20 -12.97 -11.53
C GLY A 114 7.49 -11.73 -10.68
N ASP A 115 6.46 -11.12 -10.06
CA ASP A 115 6.66 -10.03 -9.09
C ASP A 115 6.98 -10.56 -7.69
N ALA A 116 7.03 -11.89 -7.53
CA ALA A 116 7.32 -12.55 -6.27
C ALA A 116 8.74 -12.27 -5.76
N GLU A 117 9.68 -11.89 -6.63
CA GLU A 117 11.09 -11.68 -6.24
C GLU A 117 11.33 -10.38 -5.47
N PHE A 118 10.47 -9.36 -5.63
CA PHE A 118 10.69 -8.07 -4.95
C PHE A 118 10.07 -8.02 -3.54
N ASP A 119 9.13 -8.92 -3.26
CA ASP A 119 8.43 -9.04 -1.96
C ASP A 119 8.58 -10.45 -1.35
N SER A 120 9.41 -11.31 -1.96
CA SER A 120 9.90 -12.52 -1.31
C SER A 120 10.83 -12.07 -0.20
N PHE A 121 10.26 -11.89 0.99
CA PHE A 121 11.01 -12.30 2.17
C PHE A 121 11.50 -13.73 1.92
N PRO A 122 12.76 -14.05 2.27
CA PRO A 122 13.38 -15.28 1.84
C PRO A 122 12.47 -16.46 2.18
N GLU A 123 12.13 -17.23 1.16
CA GLU A 123 11.69 -18.63 1.35
C GLU A 123 12.86 -19.48 1.90
N GLU A 124 14.03 -18.88 2.19
CA GLU A 124 15.10 -19.39 3.05
C GLU A 124 14.81 -19.18 4.53
N LEU A 125 13.73 -19.79 5.01
CA LEU A 125 13.81 -20.51 6.28
C LEU A 125 13.24 -21.89 5.97
N CYS A 126 14.01 -22.62 5.17
CA CYS A 126 13.92 -24.08 5.12
C CYS A 126 14.19 -24.55 6.54
N TRP A 127 13.15 -25.07 7.20
CA TRP A 127 13.29 -25.86 8.41
C TRP A 127 12.46 -27.11 8.17
N ASP A 128 13.15 -28.25 8.30
CA ASP A 128 12.69 -29.61 8.02
C ASP A 128 11.32 -29.96 8.63
#